data_AF-A0A1W5D376-F1
#
_entry.id   AF-A0A1W5D376-F1
#
_cell.length_a   1.000
_cell.length_b   1.000
_cell.length_c   1.000
_cell.angle_alpha   90.00
_cell.angle_beta   90.00
_cell.angle_gamma   90.00
#
_symmetry.space_group_name_H-M   'P 1'
#
loop_
_entity.id
_entity.type
_entity.pdbx_description
1 polymer ?
#
loop_
_entity_poly.entity_id
_entity_poly.type
_entity_poly.pdbx_seq_one_letter_code
_entity_poly.pdbx_strand_id
1 'polypeptide(L)'
;MPATTAYRQPTIPALPVSVPGKSPYYPPPTRTATYSRVSMSPPEAGSSMNTSAVPSLTSSTYGGSAASDYESSHGGSSGVDLIDMLNDRLSNAVDPIPLDRSLAKQAQTSGELNAKHRELLELQALAQRRLKGTRANFADGMKAAKEVKRDLEWTQKRVTALKSKAERKYPAHYRAASQQYPSPVDY
;
A
#
# COMPACT_ATOMS: atom_id res chain seq x y z
N MET A 1 18.04 65.82 -40.11
CA MET A 1 18.13 65.33 -38.72
C MET A 1 17.61 63.89 -38.71
N PRO A 2 18.49 62.87 -38.62
CA PRO A 2 18.09 61.47 -38.74
C PRO A 2 17.57 60.88 -37.42
N ALA A 3 16.55 60.03 -37.52
CA ALA A 3 15.93 59.30 -36.43
C ALA A 3 16.84 58.17 -35.91
N THR A 4 17.03 58.10 -34.60
CA THR A 4 17.77 57.05 -33.90
C THR A 4 16.88 55.82 -33.71
N THR A 5 17.10 54.80 -34.54
CA THR A 5 16.50 53.46 -34.37
C THR A 5 17.26 52.70 -33.28
N ALA A 6 16.63 52.48 -32.13
CA ALA A 6 17.15 51.63 -31.07
C ALA A 6 16.98 50.14 -31.45
N TYR A 7 18.09 49.42 -31.62
CA TYR A 7 18.08 47.97 -31.81
C TYR A 7 17.78 47.28 -30.47
N ARG A 8 16.61 46.65 -30.37
CA ARG A 8 16.22 45.81 -29.23
C ARG A 8 16.81 44.41 -29.42
N GLN A 9 17.82 44.05 -28.62
CA GLN A 9 18.33 42.68 -28.55
C GLN A 9 17.27 41.73 -27.99
N PRO A 10 17.07 40.53 -28.57
CA PRO A 10 16.24 39.50 -27.95
C PRO A 10 17.04 38.77 -26.86
N THR A 11 16.57 38.87 -25.62
CA THR A 11 17.05 38.04 -24.50
C THR A 11 16.54 36.61 -24.67
N ILE A 12 17.46 35.68 -24.93
CA ILE A 12 17.15 34.24 -25.02
C ILE A 12 17.03 33.69 -23.59
N PRO A 13 15.92 33.00 -23.22
CA PRO A 13 15.85 32.33 -21.93
C PRO A 13 16.75 31.09 -21.92
N ALA A 14 17.73 31.08 -21.03
CA ALA A 14 18.62 29.94 -20.83
C ALA A 14 17.84 28.74 -20.27
N LEU A 15 17.76 27.65 -21.04
CA LEU A 15 17.25 26.37 -20.56
C LEU A 15 18.28 25.72 -19.62
N PRO A 16 17.87 25.06 -18.53
CA PRO A 16 18.80 24.43 -17.60
C PRO A 16 19.54 23.27 -18.28
N VAL A 17 20.86 23.37 -18.31
CA VAL A 17 21.77 22.32 -18.79
C VAL A 17 21.85 21.23 -17.71
N SER A 18 21.40 20.02 -18.04
CA SER A 18 21.57 18.84 -17.20
C SER A 18 23.04 18.41 -17.21
N VAL A 19 23.72 18.60 -16.08
CA VAL A 19 25.08 18.08 -15.86
C VAL A 19 25.03 16.62 -15.40
N PRO A 20 25.85 15.70 -15.95
CA PRO A 20 25.90 14.32 -15.47
C PRO A 20 26.52 14.27 -14.07
N GLY A 21 25.68 14.13 -13.04
CA GLY A 21 26.10 13.84 -11.69
C GLY A 21 26.67 12.42 -11.61
N LYS A 22 27.87 12.27 -11.02
CA LYS A 22 28.48 10.97 -10.72
C LYS A 22 27.57 10.23 -9.75
N SER A 23 26.98 9.12 -10.20
CA SER A 23 26.13 8.26 -9.37
C SER A 23 26.99 7.51 -8.35
N PRO A 24 26.67 7.53 -7.03
CA PRO A 24 27.25 6.61 -6.08
C PRO A 24 26.72 5.19 -6.36
N TYR A 25 27.64 4.32 -6.76
CA TYR A 25 27.45 2.90 -6.98
C TYR A 25 27.03 2.22 -5.67
N TYR A 26 25.73 1.91 -5.52
CA TYR A 26 25.25 0.95 -4.54
C TYR A 26 25.23 -0.45 -5.18
N PRO A 27 25.91 -1.46 -4.61
CA PRO A 27 25.82 -2.82 -5.11
C PRO A 27 24.43 -3.42 -4.77
N PRO A 28 23.82 -4.20 -5.69
CA PRO A 28 22.54 -4.86 -5.42
C PRO A 28 22.74 -6.05 -4.47
N PRO A 29 21.83 -6.30 -3.51
CA PRO A 29 21.85 -7.53 -2.75
C PRO A 29 21.46 -8.70 -3.66
N THR A 30 22.39 -9.65 -3.80
CA THR A 30 22.14 -10.97 -4.38
C THR A 30 21.08 -11.70 -3.54
N ARG A 31 19.90 -11.94 -4.13
CA ARG A 31 18.91 -12.86 -3.56
C ARG A 31 18.79 -14.09 -4.43
N THR A 32 19.64 -15.07 -4.16
CA THR A 32 19.36 -16.48 -4.42
C THR A 32 18.32 -16.94 -3.41
N ALA A 33 17.05 -16.95 -3.81
CA ALA A 33 16.01 -17.70 -3.11
C ALA A 33 14.94 -18.11 -4.13
N THR A 34 15.18 -19.23 -4.77
CA THR A 34 14.18 -20.06 -5.41
C THR A 34 13.14 -20.49 -4.38
N TYR A 35 12.02 -19.78 -4.28
CA TYR A 35 10.76 -20.37 -3.84
C TYR A 35 9.64 -19.99 -4.80
N SER A 36 9.18 -21.05 -5.43
CA SER A 36 8.13 -21.13 -6.43
C SER A 36 6.79 -21.33 -5.72
N ARG A 37 5.79 -20.51 -6.10
CA ARG A 37 4.32 -20.70 -5.93
C ARG A 37 3.85 -20.67 -4.45
N VAL A 38 2.86 -19.88 -4.05
CA VAL A 38 1.46 -19.91 -4.49
C VAL A 38 0.86 -18.50 -4.36
N SER A 39 0.22 -18.03 -5.43
CA SER A 39 -0.69 -16.89 -5.38
C SER A 39 -1.96 -17.35 -4.67
N MET A 40 -2.08 -17.12 -3.36
CA MET A 40 -3.34 -17.36 -2.65
C MET A 40 -4.23 -16.13 -2.82
N SER A 41 -5.45 -16.36 -3.31
CA SER A 41 -6.51 -15.37 -3.38
C SER A 41 -6.78 -14.77 -2.00
N PRO A 42 -7.15 -13.48 -1.89
CA PRO A 42 -7.61 -12.91 -0.62
C PRO A 42 -8.76 -13.75 -0.07
N PRO A 43 -8.81 -14.03 1.25
CA PRO A 43 -9.91 -14.79 1.83
C PRO A 43 -11.24 -14.08 1.54
N GLU A 44 -12.21 -14.82 1.00
CA GLU A 44 -13.57 -14.33 0.82
C GLU A 44 -14.16 -13.98 2.20
N ALA A 45 -14.82 -12.83 2.28
CA ALA A 45 -15.49 -12.37 3.48
C ALA A 45 -16.56 -13.39 3.88
N GLY A 46 -16.33 -14.06 5.01
CA GLY A 46 -17.34 -14.90 5.65
C GLY A 46 -18.61 -14.10 5.90
N SER A 47 -19.73 -14.69 5.50
CA SER A 47 -21.09 -14.22 5.71
C SER A 47 -21.34 -13.82 7.16
N SER A 48 -22.00 -12.67 7.34
CA SER A 48 -22.70 -12.18 8.54
C SER A 48 -22.72 -13.16 9.72
N MET A 49 -21.75 -13.02 10.63
CA MET A 49 -21.86 -13.57 11.97
C MET A 49 -22.49 -12.50 12.87
N ASN A 50 -23.76 -12.70 13.20
CA ASN A 50 -24.41 -12.00 14.31
C ASN A 50 -23.60 -12.26 15.59
N THR A 51 -22.83 -11.29 16.06
CA THR A 51 -22.18 -11.32 17.37
C THR A 51 -23.22 -11.01 18.47
N SER A 52 -24.17 -11.92 18.66
CA SER A 52 -25.01 -11.99 19.86
C SER A 52 -24.91 -13.39 20.46
N ALA A 53 -23.72 -13.73 20.93
CA ALA A 53 -23.48 -14.85 21.83
C ALA A 53 -22.18 -14.60 22.59
N VAL A 54 -22.18 -13.60 23.46
CA VAL A 54 -21.22 -13.57 24.57
C VAL A 54 -21.71 -14.58 25.61
N PRO A 55 -20.93 -15.61 25.98
CA PRO A 55 -21.27 -16.42 27.13
C PRO A 55 -21.07 -15.54 28.35
N SER A 56 -22.19 -15.27 29.03
CA SER A 56 -22.23 -14.67 30.36
C SER A 56 -21.35 -15.50 31.30
N LEU A 57 -20.19 -14.94 31.66
CA LEU A 57 -19.41 -15.33 32.83
C LEU A 57 -19.50 -14.17 33.83
N THR A 58 -20.72 -13.82 34.23
CA THR A 58 -21.00 -12.94 35.37
C THR A 58 -21.81 -13.72 36.39
N SER A 59 -21.11 -14.46 37.27
CA SER A 59 -21.65 -14.93 38.54
C SER A 59 -20.52 -15.36 39.47
N SER A 60 -19.57 -14.47 39.71
CA SER A 60 -18.78 -14.53 40.94
C SER A 60 -19.59 -13.85 42.05
N THR A 61 -20.21 -14.67 42.89
CA THR A 61 -20.83 -14.27 44.15
C THR A 61 -19.79 -13.60 45.05
N TYR A 62 -19.79 -12.26 45.11
CA TYR A 62 -19.16 -11.51 46.19
C TYR A 62 -20.25 -10.74 46.93
N GLY A 63 -21.00 -11.48 47.74
CA GLY A 63 -22.08 -10.99 48.59
C GLY A 63 -22.07 -11.79 49.87
N GLY A 64 -21.18 -11.42 50.79
CA GLY A 64 -20.97 -12.15 52.04
C GLY A 64 -20.02 -11.43 52.97
N SER A 65 -20.35 -10.20 53.36
CA SER A 65 -19.78 -9.52 54.54
C SER A 65 -20.71 -8.38 54.95
N ALA A 66 -21.88 -8.74 55.47
CA ALA A 66 -22.71 -7.85 56.28
C ALA A 66 -22.79 -8.48 57.68
N ALA A 67 -21.75 -8.24 58.48
CA ALA A 67 -21.74 -8.45 59.92
C ALA A 67 -20.82 -7.37 60.50
N SER A 68 -21.35 -6.15 60.53
CA SER A 68 -20.76 -5.02 61.23
C SER A 68 -21.21 -5.06 62.69
N ASP A 69 -20.55 -5.89 63.49
CA ASP A 69 -20.66 -5.83 64.94
C ASP A 69 -19.45 -5.04 65.47
N TYR A 70 -19.50 -3.72 65.34
CA TYR A 70 -18.62 -2.84 66.12
C TYR A 70 -19.29 -2.59 67.48
N GLU A 71 -19.15 -3.57 68.37
CA GLU A 71 -19.39 -3.36 69.80
C GLU A 71 -18.33 -2.38 70.32
N SER A 72 -18.77 -1.14 70.50
CA SER A 72 -18.04 -0.11 71.18
C SER A 72 -17.83 -0.53 72.64
N SER A 73 -16.62 -0.99 72.99
CA SER A 73 -16.27 -1.10 74.40
C SER A 73 -14.80 -0.80 74.70
N HIS A 74 -14.62 0.41 75.21
CA HIS A 74 -13.76 0.76 76.34
C HIS A 74 -12.23 0.63 76.16
N GLY A 75 -11.62 1.80 75.94
CA GLY A 75 -10.79 2.39 77.00
C GLY A 75 -9.39 1.81 77.18
N GLY A 76 -8.40 2.60 76.78
CA GLY A 76 -7.11 2.68 77.46
C GLY A 76 -5.94 2.03 76.72
N SER A 77 -4.94 2.88 76.49
CA SER A 77 -3.57 2.58 76.03
C SER A 77 -3.36 2.53 74.52
N SER A 78 -2.41 3.36 74.07
CA SER A 78 -1.77 3.34 72.76
C SER A 78 -2.62 3.84 71.59
N GLY A 79 -2.74 5.17 71.48
CA GLY A 79 -3.15 5.88 70.28
C GLY A 79 -2.15 5.68 69.13
N VAL A 80 -2.20 4.50 68.52
CA VAL A 80 -1.65 4.27 67.19
C VAL A 80 -2.86 4.22 66.29
N ASP A 81 -3.10 5.31 65.57
CA ASP A 81 -4.13 5.35 64.54
C ASP A 81 -3.84 4.21 63.56
N LEU A 82 -4.66 3.17 63.62
CA LEU A 82 -4.46 1.94 62.85
C LEU A 82 -4.54 2.23 61.35
N ILE A 83 -5.26 3.29 60.95
CA ILE A 83 -5.31 3.74 59.57
C ILE A 83 -3.99 4.41 59.18
N ASP A 84 -3.43 5.29 60.03
CA ASP A 84 -2.11 5.86 59.78
C ASP A 84 -1.02 4.79 59.78
N MET A 85 -1.06 3.82 60.68
CA MET A 85 -0.12 2.70 60.71
C MET A 85 -0.24 1.83 59.45
N LEU A 86 -1.46 1.55 58.97
CA LEU A 86 -1.68 0.81 57.72
C LEU A 86 -1.26 1.63 56.50
N ASN A 87 -1.48 2.95 56.51
CA ASN A 87 -1.08 3.86 55.44
C ASN A 87 0.45 4.00 55.37
N ASP A 88 1.14 4.11 56.51
CA ASP A 88 2.59 4.08 56.60
C ASP A 88 3.15 2.73 56.18
N ARG A 89 2.50 1.62 56.57
CA ARG A 89 2.92 0.29 56.15
C ARG A 89 2.70 0.08 54.66
N LEU A 90 1.63 0.60 54.08
CA LEU A 90 1.36 0.56 52.65
C LEU A 90 2.34 1.44 51.88
N SER A 91 2.60 2.65 52.35
CA SER A 91 3.55 3.59 51.74
C SER A 91 4.99 3.08 51.78
N ASN A 92 5.34 2.29 52.80
CA ASN A 92 6.66 1.66 52.92
C ASN A 92 6.75 0.28 52.25
N ALA A 93 5.63 -0.38 51.95
CA ALA A 93 5.61 -1.71 51.33
C ALA A 93 5.31 -1.67 49.82
N VAL A 94 4.74 -0.58 49.32
CA VAL A 94 4.44 -0.39 47.89
C VAL A 94 5.61 0.31 47.22
N ASP A 95 6.40 -0.45 46.47
CA ASP A 95 7.35 0.11 45.52
C ASP A 95 6.58 0.62 44.28
N PRO A 96 6.61 1.92 43.95
CA PRO A 96 5.90 2.46 42.77
C PRO A 96 6.62 2.14 41.45
N ILE A 97 7.91 1.82 41.52
CA ILE A 97 8.80 1.56 40.37
C ILE A 97 8.25 0.52 39.37
N PRO A 98 7.74 -0.67 39.77
CA PRO A 98 7.15 -1.62 38.83
C PRO A 98 5.91 -1.08 38.09
N LEU A 99 5.08 -0.26 38.75
CA LEU A 99 3.91 0.35 38.15
C LEU A 99 4.34 1.36 37.07
N ASP A 100 5.28 2.25 37.40
CA ASP A 100 5.80 3.24 36.44
C ASP A 100 6.44 2.57 35.22
N ARG A 101 7.20 1.49 35.43
CA ARG A 101 7.78 0.70 34.32
C ARG A 101 6.70 0.04 33.47
N SER A 102 5.62 -0.44 34.08
CA SER A 102 4.51 -1.04 33.33
C SER A 102 3.75 0.00 32.51
N LEU A 103 3.52 1.19 33.07
CA LEU A 103 2.89 2.32 32.40
C LEU A 103 3.74 2.82 31.23
N ALA A 104 5.06 2.97 31.43
CA ALA A 104 5.99 3.35 30.38
C ALA A 104 6.01 2.31 29.24
N LYS A 105 6.04 1.01 29.57
CA LYS A 105 5.93 -0.07 28.57
C LYS A 105 4.60 -0.04 27.82
N GLN A 106 3.50 0.22 28.51
CA GLN A 106 2.18 0.33 27.88
C GLN A 106 2.10 1.54 26.95
N ALA A 107 2.64 2.69 27.37
CA ALA A 107 2.71 3.90 26.54
C ALA A 107 3.59 3.69 25.31
N GLN A 108 4.76 3.07 25.46
CA GLN A 108 5.65 2.74 24.36
C GLN A 108 4.99 1.77 23.38
N THR A 109 4.45 0.66 23.87
CA THR A 109 3.83 -0.37 23.02
C THR A 109 2.59 0.16 22.31
N SER A 110 1.77 0.96 22.98
CA SER A 110 0.62 1.62 22.34
C SER A 110 1.03 2.66 21.30
N GLY A 111 2.12 3.40 21.54
CA GLY A 111 2.72 4.29 20.55
C GLY A 111 3.21 3.56 19.30
N GLU A 112 3.97 2.48 19.50
CA GLU A 112 4.46 1.61 18.41
C GLU A 112 3.31 0.96 17.63
N LEU A 113 2.29 0.44 18.33
CA LEU A 113 1.09 -0.12 17.73
C LEU A 113 0.36 0.92 16.86
N ASN A 114 0.18 2.13 17.37
CA ASN A 114 -0.47 3.22 16.64
C ASN A 114 0.34 3.66 15.42
N ALA A 115 1.67 3.70 15.52
CA ALA A 115 2.54 3.98 14.40
C ALA A 115 2.41 2.90 13.30
N LYS A 116 2.41 1.62 13.69
CA LYS A 116 2.21 0.50 12.77
C LYS A 116 0.83 0.50 12.12
N HIS A 117 -0.21 0.86 12.86
CA HIS A 117 -1.55 1.00 12.31
C HIS A 117 -1.61 2.06 11.21
N ARG A 118 -0.99 3.22 11.42
CA ARG A 118 -0.89 4.27 10.40
C ARG A 118 -0.11 3.82 9.17
N GLU A 119 1.00 3.12 9.37
CA GLU A 119 1.81 2.56 8.28
C GLU A 119 0.99 1.57 7.43
N LEU A 120 0.21 0.68 8.06
CA LEU A 120 -0.65 -0.26 7.33
C LEU A 120 -1.72 0.45 6.50
N LEU A 121 -2.36 1.49 7.04
CA LEU A 121 -3.34 2.29 6.31
C LEU A 121 -2.71 3.01 5.11
N GLU A 122 -1.51 3.57 5.28
CA GLU A 122 -0.78 4.21 4.19
C GLU A 122 -0.42 3.20 3.08
N LEU A 123 0.10 2.02 3.46
CA LEU A 123 0.43 0.96 2.52
C LEU A 123 -0.81 0.45 1.78
N GLN A 124 -1.94 0.32 2.46
CA GLN A 124 -3.22 -0.03 1.84
C GLN A 124 -3.66 1.04 0.82
N ALA A 125 -3.60 2.32 1.21
CA ALA A 125 -3.94 3.42 0.31
C ALA A 125 -3.03 3.48 -0.92
N LEU A 126 -1.73 3.22 -0.73
CA LEU A 126 -0.75 3.15 -1.82
C LEU A 126 -1.05 1.97 -2.75
N ALA A 127 -1.34 0.79 -2.21
CA ALA A 127 -1.71 -0.38 -3.00
C ALA A 127 -2.99 -0.13 -3.81
N GLN A 128 -4.02 0.47 -3.21
CA GLN A 128 -5.24 0.86 -3.90
C GLN A 128 -4.99 1.87 -5.02
N ARG A 129 -4.13 2.88 -4.79
CA ARG A 129 -3.74 3.85 -5.82
C ARG A 129 -3.03 3.19 -6.99
N ARG A 130 -2.07 2.30 -6.71
CA ARG A 130 -1.35 1.54 -7.75
C ARG A 130 -2.31 0.68 -8.56
N LEU A 131 -3.21 -0.03 -7.89
CA LEU A 131 -4.20 -0.91 -8.51
C LEU A 131 -5.21 -0.12 -9.37
N LYS A 132 -5.61 1.08 -8.95
CA LYS A 132 -6.43 1.98 -9.79
C LYS A 132 -5.67 2.40 -11.05
N GLY A 133 -4.39 2.75 -10.93
CA GLY A 133 -3.54 3.11 -12.06
C GLY A 133 -3.36 1.96 -13.06
N THR A 134 -3.08 0.74 -12.57
CA THR A 134 -2.93 -0.42 -13.45
C THR A 134 -4.23 -0.78 -14.17
N ARG A 135 -5.39 -0.66 -13.51
CA ARG A 135 -6.70 -0.86 -14.15
C ARG A 135 -6.97 0.13 -15.28
N ALA A 136 -6.64 1.41 -15.09
CA ALA A 136 -6.78 2.42 -16.14
C ALA A 136 -5.88 2.11 -17.34
N ASN A 137 -4.60 1.86 -17.09
CA ASN A 137 -3.64 1.51 -18.14
C ASN A 137 -4.03 0.22 -18.89
N PHE A 138 -4.57 -0.78 -18.19
CA PHE A 138 -5.08 -2.00 -18.81
C PHE A 138 -6.28 -1.73 -19.72
N ALA A 139 -7.23 -0.90 -19.27
CA ALA A 139 -8.39 -0.53 -20.07
C ALA A 139 -7.99 0.22 -21.35
N ASP A 140 -7.01 1.12 -21.26
CA ASP A 140 -6.50 1.85 -22.42
C ASP A 140 -5.67 0.95 -23.34
N GLY A 141 -4.86 0.05 -22.80
CA GLY A 141 -4.18 -0.99 -23.57
C GLY A 141 -5.15 -1.90 -24.33
N MET A 142 -6.29 -2.25 -23.73
CA MET A 142 -7.35 -3.03 -24.39
C MET A 142 -8.01 -2.27 -25.54
N LYS A 143 -8.18 -0.94 -25.43
CA LYS A 143 -8.68 -0.11 -26.54
C LYS A 143 -7.65 -0.05 -27.67
N ALA A 144 -6.40 0.25 -27.34
CA ALA A 144 -5.31 0.31 -28.32
C ALA A 144 -5.15 -1.02 -29.07
N ALA A 145 -5.21 -2.16 -28.37
CA ALA A 145 -5.15 -3.48 -29.00
C ALA A 145 -6.32 -3.73 -29.98
N LYS A 146 -7.53 -3.28 -29.64
CA LYS A 146 -8.69 -3.37 -30.55
C LYS A 146 -8.51 -2.48 -31.77
N GLU A 147 -7.94 -1.30 -31.63
CA GLU A 147 -7.65 -0.39 -32.74
C GLU A 147 -6.61 -0.99 -33.68
N VAL A 148 -5.47 -1.43 -33.13
CA VAL A 148 -4.41 -2.11 -33.90
C VAL A 148 -4.97 -3.33 -34.63
N LYS A 149 -5.83 -4.13 -33.99
CA LYS A 149 -6.50 -5.25 -34.67
C LYS A 149 -7.31 -4.79 -35.89
N ARG A 150 -8.14 -3.76 -35.74
CA ARG A 150 -8.94 -3.22 -36.86
C ARG A 150 -8.04 -2.69 -37.97
N ASP A 151 -6.94 -2.03 -37.62
CA ASP A 151 -5.99 -1.49 -38.59
C ASP A 151 -5.23 -2.59 -39.32
N LEU A 152 -4.85 -3.67 -38.63
CA LEU A 152 -4.25 -4.86 -39.23
C LEU A 152 -5.24 -5.54 -40.19
N GLU A 153 -6.50 -5.71 -39.80
CA GLU A 153 -7.53 -6.24 -40.70
C GLU A 153 -7.75 -5.35 -41.93
N TRP A 154 -7.73 -4.03 -41.75
CA TRP A 154 -7.90 -3.08 -42.85
C TRP A 154 -6.70 -3.13 -43.81
N THR A 155 -5.48 -3.10 -43.28
CA THR A 155 -4.25 -3.19 -44.08
C THR A 155 -4.17 -4.52 -44.82
N GLN A 156 -4.51 -5.64 -44.17
CA GLN A 156 -4.60 -6.95 -44.83
C GLN A 156 -5.57 -6.90 -46.01
N LYS A 157 -6.81 -6.44 -45.81
CA LYS A 157 -7.82 -6.32 -46.89
C LYS A 157 -7.33 -5.40 -48.01
N ARG A 158 -6.71 -4.28 -47.67
CA ARG A 158 -6.19 -3.30 -48.62
C ARG A 158 -5.06 -3.88 -49.47
N VAL A 159 -4.11 -4.58 -48.84
CA VAL A 159 -3.00 -5.27 -49.53
C VAL A 159 -3.53 -6.38 -50.44
N THR A 160 -4.49 -7.18 -49.99
CA THR A 160 -5.14 -8.21 -50.82
C THR A 160 -5.82 -7.61 -52.05
N ALA A 161 -6.54 -6.49 -51.88
CA ALA A 161 -7.18 -5.81 -53.00
C ALA A 161 -6.16 -5.22 -54.01
N LEU A 162 -5.07 -4.62 -53.50
CA LEU A 162 -3.96 -4.13 -54.32
C LEU A 162 -3.27 -5.26 -55.09
N LYS A 163 -3.02 -6.39 -54.42
CA LYS A 163 -2.46 -7.61 -55.03
C LYS A 163 -3.36 -8.11 -56.17
N SER A 164 -4.65 -8.29 -55.93
CA SER A 164 -5.61 -8.72 -56.97
C SER A 164 -5.68 -7.74 -58.14
N LYS A 165 -5.60 -6.43 -57.88
CA LYS A 165 -5.56 -5.41 -58.94
C LYS A 165 -4.27 -5.48 -59.77
N ALA A 166 -3.13 -5.70 -59.13
CA ALA A 166 -1.83 -5.84 -59.80
C ALA A 166 -1.79 -7.09 -60.68
N GLU A 167 -2.29 -8.22 -60.18
CA GLU A 167 -2.43 -9.48 -60.94
C GLU A 167 -3.25 -9.29 -62.21
N ARG A 168 -4.38 -8.57 -62.12
CA ARG A 168 -5.26 -8.31 -63.27
C ARG A 168 -4.66 -7.34 -64.28
N LYS A 169 -3.99 -6.28 -63.82
CA LYS A 169 -3.49 -5.20 -64.70
C LYS A 169 -2.14 -5.53 -65.32
N TYR A 170 -1.27 -6.26 -64.61
CA TYR A 170 0.11 -6.54 -65.02
C TYR A 170 0.52 -7.99 -64.73
N PRO A 171 -0.09 -8.99 -65.40
CA PRO A 171 0.09 -10.40 -65.04
C PRO A 171 1.53 -10.92 -65.20
N ALA A 172 2.24 -10.51 -66.27
CA ALA A 172 3.61 -10.95 -66.53
C ALA A 172 4.62 -10.38 -65.52
N HIS A 173 4.55 -9.07 -65.26
CA HIS A 173 5.40 -8.41 -64.26
C HIS A 173 5.09 -8.89 -62.83
N TYR A 174 3.82 -9.13 -62.51
CA TYR A 174 3.41 -9.66 -61.22
C TYR A 174 4.01 -11.06 -60.96
N ARG A 175 3.95 -11.97 -61.95
CA ARG A 175 4.58 -13.29 -61.82
C ARG A 175 6.08 -13.20 -61.59
N ALA A 176 6.79 -12.39 -62.39
CA ALA A 176 8.23 -12.20 -62.22
C ALA A 176 8.57 -11.66 -60.82
N ALA A 177 7.84 -10.67 -60.33
CA ALA A 177 8.04 -10.11 -58.99
C ALA A 177 7.69 -11.10 -57.86
N SER A 178 6.63 -11.89 -58.02
CA SER A 178 6.23 -12.90 -57.01
C SER A 178 7.23 -14.04 -56.88
N GLN A 179 7.98 -14.35 -57.94
CA GLN A 179 9.08 -15.32 -57.89
C GLN A 179 10.33 -14.73 -57.23
N GLN A 180 10.59 -13.43 -57.40
CA GLN A 180 11.71 -12.75 -56.75
C GLN A 180 11.47 -12.50 -55.26
N TYR A 181 10.22 -12.22 -54.87
CA TYR A 181 9.83 -11.92 -53.49
C TYR A 181 8.69 -12.84 -53.06
N PRO A 182 8.98 -14.08 -52.63
CA PRO A 182 7.97 -14.98 -52.10
C PRO A 182 7.40 -14.40 -50.78
N SER A 183 6.11 -14.65 -50.55
CA SER A 183 5.47 -14.32 -49.28
C SER A 183 6.17 -15.07 -48.14
N PRO A 184 6.39 -14.43 -46.98
CA PRO A 184 6.78 -15.14 -45.76
C PRO A 184 5.79 -16.28 -45.50
N VAL A 185 6.30 -17.45 -45.10
CA VAL A 185 5.51 -18.60 -44.68
C VAL A 185 5.19 -18.41 -43.20
N ASP A 186 3.90 -18.41 -42.86
CA ASP A 186 3.47 -18.38 -41.45
C ASP A 186 3.86 -19.71 -40.79
N TYR A 187 4.65 -19.66 -39.70
CA TYR A 187 5.02 -20.79 -38.84
C TYR A 187 4.16 -20.80 -37.56
#